data_AF-A0A8T5BQQ4-F1
#
_entry.id   AF-A0A8T5BQQ4-F1
#
_cell.length_a   1.000
_cell.length_b   1.000
_cell.length_c   1.000
_cell.angle_alpha   90.00
_cell.angle_beta   90.00
_cell.angle_gamma   90.00
#
_symmetry.space_group_name_H-M   'P 1'
#
loop_
_entity.id
_entity.type
_entity.pdbx_description
1 polymer ?
#
loop_
_entity_poly.entity_id
_entity_poly.type
_entity_poly.pdbx_seq_one_letter_code
_entity_poly.pdbx_strand_id
1 'polypeptide(L)' 'MDYKDEAIIRILARQAHLPSRVLSKMTGLPISTVHNRIQRLEAAGVIKGYKALINFENV' A
#
# COMPACT_ATOMS: atom_id res chain seq x y z
N MET A 1 7.19 13.36 -0.82
CA MET A 1 6.82 12.20 0.00
C MET A 1 6.68 12.72 1.42
N ASP A 2 5.57 12.45 2.09
CA ASP A 2 5.32 12.86 3.48
C ASP A 2 5.23 11.65 4.45
N TYR A 3 5.08 11.93 5.75
CA TYR A 3 5.00 10.89 6.79
C TYR A 3 3.81 9.93 6.59
N LYS A 4 2.72 10.36 5.93
CA LYS A 4 1.57 9.51 5.64
C LYS A 4 1.83 8.60 4.45
N ASP A 5 2.56 9.08 3.44
CA ASP A 5 3.03 8.25 2.34
C ASP A 5 3.92 7.11 2.86
N GLU A 6 4.84 7.43 3.79
CA GLU A 6 5.67 6.42 4.45
C GLU A 6 4.85 5.39 5.22
N ALA A 7 3.81 5.82 5.94
CA ALA A 7 2.90 4.91 6.64
C ALA A 7 2.16 3.98 5.65
N ILE A 8 1.65 4.50 4.55
CA ILE A 8 0.99 3.70 3.50
C ILE A 8 1.97 2.67 2.92
N ILE A 9 3.19 3.10 2.57
CA ILE A 9 4.22 2.21 2.02
C ILE A 9 4.58 1.12 3.02
N ARG A 10 4.77 1.45 4.31
CA ARG A 10 5.06 0.46 5.35
C ARG A 10 3.95 -0.58 5.49
N ILE A 11 2.69 -0.17 5.41
CA ILE A 11 1.56 -1.10 5.52
C ILE A 11 1.49 -1.99 4.26
N LEU A 12 1.57 -1.42 3.06
CA LEU A 12 1.53 -2.17 1.80
C LEU A 12 2.72 -3.12 1.63
N ALA A 13 3.91 -2.73 2.09
CA ALA A 13 5.10 -3.58 2.06
C ALA A 13 4.94 -4.84 2.93
N ARG A 14 4.16 -4.75 4.02
CA ARG A 14 3.86 -5.89 4.88
C ARG A 14 2.68 -6.70 4.32
N GLN A 15 1.62 -6.04 3.87
CA GLN A 15 0.41 -6.65 3.36
C GLN A 15 -0.16 -5.84 2.19
N ALA A 16 0.25 -6.22 0.99
CA ALA A 16 -0.15 -5.57 -0.25
C ALA A 16 -1.64 -5.70 -0.58
N HIS A 17 -2.30 -6.79 -0.14
CA HIS A 17 -3.68 -7.10 -0.56
C HIS A 17 -4.75 -6.27 0.18
N LEU A 18 -4.35 -5.40 1.11
CA LEU A 18 -5.29 -4.76 2.03
C LEU A 18 -6.24 -3.83 1.27
N PRO A 19 -7.56 -3.91 1.53
CA PRO A 19 -8.52 -3.03 0.88
C PRO A 19 -8.34 -1.58 1.37
N SER A 20 -8.61 -0.61 0.49
CA SER A 20 -8.40 0.82 0.78
C SER A 20 -9.16 1.33 2.02
N ARG A 21 -10.29 0.68 2.38
CA ARG A 21 -11.03 0.97 3.62
C ARG A 21 -10.23 0.62 4.88
N VAL A 22 -9.47 -0.48 4.86
CA VAL A 22 -8.63 -0.89 5.99
C VAL A 22 -7.42 0.04 6.10
N LEU A 23 -6.79 0.37 4.97
CA LEU A 23 -5.71 1.36 4.92
C LEU A 23 -6.16 2.72 5.44
N SER A 24 -7.37 3.16 5.09
CA SER A 24 -8.00 4.38 5.61
C SER A 24 -8.11 4.37 7.14
N LYS A 25 -8.60 3.27 7.73
CA LYS A 25 -8.66 3.13 9.20
C LYS A 25 -7.28 3.14 9.85
N MET A 26 -6.30 2.45 9.27
CA MET A 26 -4.94 2.34 9.83
C MET A 26 -4.16 3.65 9.73
N THR A 27 -4.38 4.42 8.68
CA THR A 27 -3.65 5.69 8.43
C THR A 27 -4.40 6.93 8.95
N GLY A 28 -5.66 6.77 9.38
CA GLY A 28 -6.52 7.89 9.78
C GLY A 28 -6.88 8.83 8.62
N LEU A 29 -6.71 8.38 7.38
CA LEU A 29 -6.97 9.16 6.18
C LEU A 29 -8.32 8.79 5.55
N PRO A 30 -9.01 9.73 4.88
CA PRO A 30 -10.15 9.39 4.04
C PRO A 30 -9.77 8.37 2.95
N ILE A 31 -10.70 7.48 2.60
CA ILE A 31 -10.48 6.44 1.59
C ILE A 31 -10.04 7.04 0.24
N SER A 32 -10.64 8.15 -0.18
CA SER A 32 -10.28 8.87 -1.40
C SER A 32 -8.84 9.39 -1.37
N THR A 33 -8.38 9.91 -0.23
CA THR A 33 -7.01 10.37 -0.04
C THR A 33 -6.01 9.22 -0.10
N VAL A 34 -6.33 8.08 0.53
CA VAL A 34 -5.48 6.88 0.45
C VAL A 34 -5.36 6.42 -1.00
N HIS A 35 -6.48 6.33 -1.73
CA HIS A 35 -6.48 5.90 -3.13
C HIS A 35 -5.64 6.83 -4.01
N ASN A 36 -5.81 8.16 -3.88
CA ASN A 36 -5.04 9.13 -4.65
C ASN A 36 -3.53 9.07 -4.34
N ARG A 37 -3.16 8.85 -3.07
CA ARG A 37 -1.75 8.71 -2.65
C ARG A 37 -1.13 7.45 -3.23
N ILE A 38 -1.83 6.31 -3.18
CA ILE A 38 -1.35 5.06 -3.79
C ILE A 38 -1.10 5.26 -5.28
N GLN A 39 -2.09 5.79 -6.01
CA GLN A 39 -1.95 6.08 -7.44
C GLN A 39 -0.77 7.02 -7.75
N ARG A 40 -0.57 8.07 -6.93
CA ARG A 40 0.59 8.95 -7.07
C ARG A 40 1.92 8.23 -6.84
N LEU A 41 1.98 7.35 -5.85
CA LEU A 41 3.20 6.59 -5.52
C LEU A 41 3.52 5.56 -6.60
N GLU A 42 2.50 4.94 -7.19
CA GLU A 42 2.63 4.05 -8.36
C GLU A 42 3.09 4.82 -9.60
N ALA A 43 2.43 5.94 -9.93
CA ALA A 43 2.79 6.79 -11.06
C ALA A 43 4.19 7.39 -10.95
N ALA A 44 4.63 7.72 -9.74
CA ALA A 44 5.99 8.19 -9.46
C ALA A 44 7.04 7.07 -9.46
N GLY A 45 6.65 5.81 -9.63
CA GLY A 45 7.55 4.65 -9.62
C GLY A 45 8.10 4.28 -8.23
N VAL A 46 7.54 4.87 -7.16
CA VAL A 46 7.89 4.52 -5.77
C VAL A 46 7.33 3.13 -5.44
N ILE A 47 6.08 2.87 -5.81
CA ILE A 47 5.49 1.53 -5.80
C ILE A 47 5.67 0.94 -7.19
N LYS A 48 6.59 -0.01 -7.33
CA LYS A 48 6.91 -0.64 -8.62
C LYS A 48 5.91 -1.73 -9.03
N GLY A 49 5.13 -2.24 -8.08
CA GLY A 49 4.16 -3.30 -8.29
C GLY A 49 4.00 -4.18 -7.05
N TYR A 50 3.03 -5.09 -7.11
CA TYR A 50 2.72 -6.02 -6.03
C TYR A 50 3.20 -7.42 -6.41
N LYS A 51 3.90 -8.09 -5.49
CA LYS A 51 4.45 -9.43 -5.71
C LYS A 51 3.89 -10.42 -4.70
N ALA A 52 3.50 -11.61 -5.16
CA ALA A 52 3.16 -12.71 -4.29
C ALA A 52 4.44 -13.36 -3.73
N LEU A 53 4.44 -13.63 -2.42
CA LEU A 53 5.45 -14.46 -1.77
C LEU A 53 4.93 -15.89 -1.76
N ILE A 54 5.49 -16.73 -2.63
CA ILE A 54 5.09 -18.13 -2.80
C ILE A 54 6.06 -19.01 -2.01
N ASN A 55 5.52 -19.87 -1.15
CA ASN A 55 6.30 -20.94 -0.52
C ASN A 55 6.20 -22.18 -1.41
N PHE A 56 7.29 -22.49 -2.12
CA PHE A 56 7.35 -23.63 -3.04
C PHE A 56 7.53 -24.99 -2.33
N GLU A 57 7.87 -25.02 -1.04
CA GLU A 57 7.99 -26.29 -0.30
C GLU A 57 6.62 -26.92 0.01
N ASN A 58 5.56 -26.10 0.02
CA ASN A 58 4.19 -26.52 0.29
C ASN A 58 3.29 -26.48 -0.95
N VAL A 59 3.89 -26.41 -2.15
CA VAL A 59 3.19 -26.45 -3.46
C VAL A 59 3.33 -27.82 -4.10
#